data_AF-A0A534BRZ9-F1
#
_entry.id   AF-A0A534BRZ9-F1
#
_cell.length_a   1.000
_cell.length_b   1.000
_cell.length_c   1.000
_cell.angle_alpha   90.00
_cell.angle_beta   90.00
_cell.angle_gamma   90.00
#
_symmetry.space_group_name_H-M   'P 1'
#
loop_
_entity.id
_entity.type
_entity.pdbx_description
1 polymer ?
#
loop_
_entity_poly.entity_id
_entity_poly.type
_entity_poly.pdbx_seq_one_letter_code
_entity_poly.pdbx_strand_id
1 'polypeptide(L)'
;ASTYGTEVVNDFGDARYDGPCPPTNLPPNVHHYVFTVYALRSELSVPSSANFPANVEALFHALLDAAMRGEVLGSASMTGLYSTTPGT
;
A
#
# COMPACT_ATOMS: atom_id res chain seq x y z
N ALA A 1 1.77 2.28 17.77
CA ALA A 1 0.57 2.19 16.91
C ALA A 1 0.24 3.59 16.43
N SER A 2 -0.03 3.76 15.14
CA SER A 2 -0.44 5.04 14.57
C SER A 2 -1.76 5.53 15.19
N THR A 3 -1.91 6.85 15.32
CA THR A 3 -3.17 7.49 15.76
C THR A 3 -4.19 7.60 14.61
N TYR A 4 -3.77 7.39 13.37
CA TYR A 4 -4.60 7.59 12.17
C TYR A 4 -5.33 6.33 11.69
N GLY A 5 -4.97 5.16 12.23
CA GLY A 5 -5.56 3.88 11.85
C GLY A 5 -4.58 2.72 12.01
N THR A 6 -5.05 1.52 11.66
CA THR A 6 -4.22 0.32 11.64
C THR A 6 -3.27 0.33 10.44
N GLU A 7 -1.98 0.16 10.70
CA GLU A 7 -0.95 -0.05 9.68
C GLU A 7 -0.68 -1.56 9.54
N VAL A 8 -0.40 -2.02 8.32
CA VAL A 8 -0.06 -3.42 8.02
C VAL A 8 1.41 -3.55 7.64
N VAL A 9 1.98 -4.74 7.81
CA VAL A 9 3.37 -5.04 7.46
C VAL A 9 3.57 -4.94 5.94
N ASN A 10 4.54 -4.13 5.51
CA ASN A 10 4.92 -3.97 4.12
C ASN A 10 6.11 -4.88 3.73
N ASP A 11 6.59 -4.77 2.50
CA ASP A 11 7.71 -5.57 1.98
C ASP A 11 9.08 -5.30 2.65
N PHE A 12 9.22 -4.20 3.39
CA PHE A 12 10.38 -3.93 4.25
C PHE A 12 10.32 -4.70 5.58
N GLY A 13 9.19 -5.33 5.90
CA GLY A 13 9.02 -6.19 7.06
C GLY A 13 8.52 -5.48 8.32
N ASP A 14 8.01 -4.25 8.21
CA ASP A 14 7.39 -3.54 9.32
C ASP A 14 6.10 -2.79 8.93
N ALA A 15 5.36 -2.37 9.95
CA ALA A 15 4.06 -1.73 9.81
C ALA A 15 4.17 -0.21 9.88
N ARG A 16 4.78 0.39 8.85
CA ARG A 16 4.83 1.85 8.63
C ARG A 16 4.98 2.15 7.13
N TYR A 17 5.00 3.43 6.77
CA TYR A 17 5.38 3.85 5.44
C TYR A 17 6.91 3.92 5.31
N ASP A 18 7.47 3.19 4.34
CA ASP A 18 8.86 3.32 3.90
C ASP A 18 8.90 3.95 2.51
N GLY A 19 9.71 4.99 2.38
CA GLY A 19 9.74 5.82 1.18
C GLY A 19 10.46 5.20 -0.02
N PRO A 20 10.48 5.92 -1.16
CA PRO A 20 11.16 5.49 -2.38
C PRO A 20 12.65 5.14 -2.20
N CYS A 21 13.05 3.96 -2.71
CA CYS A 21 14.46 3.55 -2.83
C CYS A 21 14.70 2.81 -4.16
N PRO A 22 14.56 3.48 -5.33
CA PRO A 22 14.77 2.85 -6.62
C PRO A 22 16.27 2.50 -6.81
N PRO A 23 16.60 1.37 -7.46
CA PRO A 23 17.98 1.01 -7.74
C PRO A 23 18.66 2.05 -8.64
N THR A 24 19.89 2.44 -8.33
CA THR A 24 20.60 3.51 -9.05
C THR A 24 21.06 3.13 -10.46
N ASN A 25 21.19 1.82 -10.74
CA ASN A 25 21.86 1.30 -11.93
C ASN A 25 21.02 0.26 -12.70
N LEU A 26 19.71 0.18 -12.45
CA LEU A 26 18.83 -0.76 -13.14
C LEU A 26 17.71 0.01 -13.86
N PRO A 27 17.64 -0.07 -15.20
CA PRO A 27 16.53 0.53 -15.93
C PRO A 27 15.22 -0.26 -15.69
N PRO A 28 14.06 0.42 -15.61
CA PRO A 28 13.88 1.87 -15.71
C PRO A 28 14.38 2.62 -14.47
N ASN A 29 15.16 3.68 -14.68
CA ASN A 29 15.80 4.46 -13.60
C ASN A 29 14.79 5.29 -12.79
N VAL A 30 13.57 5.51 -13.31
CA VAL A 30 12.48 6.21 -12.65
C VAL A 30 11.43 5.19 -12.26
N HIS A 31 11.11 5.10 -10.97
CA HIS A 31 10.03 4.26 -10.46
C HIS A 31 8.75 5.07 -10.28
N HIS A 32 7.62 4.42 -10.51
CA HIS A 32 6.29 4.98 -10.30
C HIS A 32 5.74 4.50 -8.95
N TYR A 33 5.47 5.44 -8.04
CA TYR A 33 4.89 5.17 -6.74
C TYR A 33 3.41 5.56 -6.79
N VAL A 34 2.54 4.57 -6.89
CA VAL A 34 1.09 4.76 -7.03
C VAL A 34 0.44 4.71 -5.65
N PHE A 35 -0.06 5.85 -5.20
CA PHE A 35 -0.83 5.96 -3.97
C PHE A 35 -2.31 5.92 -4.32
N THR A 36 -3.02 4.93 -3.78
CA THR A 36 -4.46 4.78 -4.01
C THR A 36 -5.21 4.87 -2.69
N VAL A 37 -6.26 5.68 -2.66
CA VAL A 37 -7.20 5.78 -1.55
C VAL A 37 -8.53 5.16 -1.95
N TYR A 38 -9.16 4.45 -1.02
CA TYR A 38 -10.48 3.85 -1.20
C TYR A 38 -11.42 4.39 -0.13
N ALA A 39 -12.58 4.90 -0.55
CA ALA A 39 -13.68 5.23 0.36
C ALA A 39 -14.50 3.96 0.58
N LEU A 40 -14.58 3.48 1.81
CA LEU A 40 -15.30 2.26 2.18
C LEU A 40 -16.60 2.59 2.91
N ARG A 41 -17.62 1.76 2.72
CA ARG A 41 -18.92 1.86 3.40
C ARG A 41 -18.84 1.52 4.89
N SER A 42 -17.90 0.67 5.27
CA SER A 42 -17.70 0.17 6.63
C SER A 42 -16.21 -0.03 6.92
N GLU A 43 -15.88 -0.21 8.19
CA GLU A 43 -14.52 -0.58 8.59
C GLU A 43 -14.07 -1.88 7.91
N LEU A 44 -12.83 -1.89 7.45
CA LEU A 44 -12.24 -3.04 6.78
C LEU A 44 -11.57 -3.94 7.82
N SER A 45 -11.98 -5.21 7.85
CA SER A 45 -11.26 -6.23 8.62
C SER A 45 -10.15 -6.83 7.77
N VAL A 46 -8.91 -6.73 8.25
CA VAL A 46 -7.75 -7.35 7.61
C VAL A 46 -7.35 -8.60 8.41
N PRO A 47 -7.37 -9.79 7.80
CA PRO A 47 -7.00 -11.03 8.48
C PRO A 47 -5.58 -10.97 9.06
N SER A 48 -5.43 -11.47 10.29
CA SER A 48 -4.13 -11.63 10.95
C SER A 48 -4.17 -12.77 11.97
N SER A 49 -3.01 -13.30 12.33
CA SER A 49 -2.84 -14.31 13.38
C SER A 49 -1.47 -14.14 14.06
N ALA A 50 -1.23 -14.87 15.15
CA ALA A 50 -0.01 -14.76 15.94
C ALA A 50 1.29 -14.95 15.12
N ASN A 51 1.27 -15.87 14.14
CA ASN A 51 2.43 -16.15 13.29
C ASN A 51 2.39 -15.44 11.93
N PHE A 52 1.26 -14.80 11.61
CA PHE A 52 1.03 -14.13 10.33
C PHE A 52 0.36 -12.79 10.59
N PRO A 53 1.15 -11.73 10.89
CA PRO A 53 0.58 -10.40 11.09
C PRO A 53 -0.13 -9.93 9.83
N ALA A 54 -1.06 -8.99 9.96
CA ALA A 54 -1.68 -8.35 8.81
C ALA A 54 -0.59 -7.71 7.94
N ASN A 55 -0.59 -8.03 6.65
CA ASN A 55 0.37 -7.55 5.67
C ASN A 55 -0.34 -6.93 4.46
N VAL A 56 0.45 -6.39 3.54
CA VAL A 56 -0.04 -5.73 2.33
C VAL A 56 -0.88 -6.65 1.44
N GLU A 57 -0.55 -7.95 1.35
CA GLU A 57 -1.34 -8.91 0.58
C GLU A 57 -2.71 -9.18 1.22
N ALA A 58 -2.76 -9.36 2.54
CA ALA A 58 -4.01 -9.54 3.27
C ALA A 58 -4.91 -8.30 3.15
N LEU A 59 -4.31 -7.10 3.21
CA LEU A 59 -5.02 -5.85 2.97
C LEU A 59 -5.58 -5.78 1.54
N PHE A 60 -4.78 -6.14 0.53
CA PHE A 60 -5.22 -6.12 -0.86
C PHE A 60 -6.38 -7.08 -1.12
N HIS A 61 -6.32 -8.31 -0.60
CA HIS A 61 -7.43 -9.26 -0.69
C HIS A 61 -8.70 -8.74 0.01
N ALA A 62 -8.56 -8.16 1.20
CA ALA A 62 -9.70 -7.57 1.91
C ALA A 62 -10.36 -6.43 1.10
N LEU A 63 -9.56 -5.59 0.43
CA LEU A 63 -10.06 -4.54 -0.46
C LEU A 63 -10.76 -5.10 -1.70
N LEU A 64 -10.24 -6.18 -2.31
CA LEU A 64 -10.91 -6.87 -3.43
C LEU A 64 -12.25 -7.46 -2.99
N ASP A 65 -12.30 -8.11 -1.83
CA ASP A 65 -13.54 -8.66 -1.28
C ASP A 65 -14.56 -7.57 -0.98
N ALA A 66 -14.14 -6.45 -0.40
CA ALA A 66 -15.00 -5.28 -0.18
C ALA A 66 -15.52 -4.70 -1.50
N ALA A 67 -14.68 -4.65 -2.54
CA ALA A 67 -15.11 -4.19 -3.87
C ALA A 67 -16.16 -5.13 -4.47
N MET A 68 -15.97 -6.45 -4.38
CA MET A 68 -16.93 -7.45 -4.85
C MET A 68 -18.28 -7.38 -4.11
N ARG A 69 -18.27 -7.01 -2.83
CA ARG A 69 -19.49 -6.77 -2.03
C ARG A 69 -20.14 -5.41 -2.29
N GLY A 70 -19.54 -4.54 -3.13
CA GLY A 70 -20.05 -3.19 -3.38
C GLY A 70 -19.85 -2.24 -2.19
N GLU A 71 -18.89 -2.52 -1.32
CA GLU A 71 -18.57 -1.70 -0.15
C GLU A 71 -17.55 -0.59 -0.46
N VAL A 72 -16.87 -0.65 -1.61
CA VAL A 72 -16.05 0.46 -2.12
C VAL A 72 -16.97 1.50 -2.75
N LEU A 73 -17.10 2.65 -2.10
CA LEU A 73 -17.93 3.78 -2.54
C LEU A 73 -17.24 4.65 -3.60
N GLY A 74 -15.92 4.61 -3.63
CA GLY A 74 -15.10 5.34 -4.61
C GLY A 74 -13.61 5.12 -4.36
N SER A 75 -12.80 5.53 -5.33
CA SER A 75 -11.34 5.50 -5.20
C SER A 75 -10.71 6.68 -5.96
N ALA A 76 -9.49 7.02 -5.57
CA ALA A 76 -8.65 7.96 -6.29
C ALA A 76 -7.20 7.50 -6.19
N SER A 77 -6.41 7.79 -7.22
CA SER A 77 -4.99 7.49 -7.24
C SER A 77 -4.18 8.69 -7.67
N MET A 78 -2.96 8.79 -7.13
CA MET A 78 -1.92 9.66 -7.65
C MET A 78 -0.62 8.88 -7.85
N THR A 79 0.17 9.30 -8.82
CA THR A 79 1.46 8.68 -9.11
C THR A 79 2.57 9.69 -8.84
N GLY A 80 3.44 9.38 -7.88
CA GLY A 80 4.71 10.07 -7.67
C GLY A 80 5.82 9.40 -8.47
N LEU A 81 6.70 10.20 -9.06
CA LEU A 81 7.88 9.71 -9.76
C LEU A 81 9.13 10.00 -8.93
N TYR A 82 10.02 9.03 -8.81
CA TYR A 82 11.31 9.23 -8.13
C TYR A 82 12.41 8.41 -8.79
N SER A 83 13.60 9.02 -8.87
CA SER A 83 14.84 8.39 -9.28
C SER A 83 15.96 8.79 -8.33
N THR A 84 16.88 7.86 -8.09
CA THR A 84 18.16 8.10 -7.42
C THR A 84 19.30 8.32 -8.42
N THR A 85 19.05 8.16 -9.72
CA THR A 85 20.02 8.42 -10.78
C THR A 85 20.01 9.92 -11.13
N PRO A 86 21.15 10.63 -11.01
CA PRO A 86 21.21 12.05 -11.37
C PRO A 86 20.89 12.29 -12.86
N GLY A 87 20.04 13.28 -13.15
CA GLY A 87 19.80 13.76 -14.51
C GLY A 87 18.72 13.01 -15.31
N THR A 88 17.91 12.17 -14.67
CA THR A 88 16.69 11.58 -15.22
C THR A 88 15.44 12.21 -14.63
#